data_AF-A0A919IMB4-F1
#
_entry.id   AF-A0A919IMB4-F1
#
_cell.length_a   1.000
_cell.length_b   1.000
_cell.length_c   1.000
_cell.angle_alpha   90.00
_cell.angle_beta   90.00
_cell.angle_gamma   90.00
#
_symmetry.space_group_name_H-M   'P 1'
#
loop_
_entity.id
_entity.type
_entity.pdbx_description
1 polymer ?
#
loop_
_entity_poly.entity_id
_entity_poly.type
_entity_poly.pdbx_seq_one_letter_code
_entity_poly.pdbx_strand_id
1 'polypeptide(L)'
;MEEEPRMTRLTIERVHRLSSRPWLFVTGHLEGEALRIGDELTVLDGGVPSGLAVVRSIELHAASSKTTVAVDTDVVDSVREGAVLAGE
;
A
#
# COMPACT_ATOMS: atom_id res chain seq x y z
N MET A 1 -25.79 -6.02 -14.78
CA MET A 1 -25.23 -5.47 -13.54
C MET A 1 -23.74 -5.36 -13.82
N GLU A 2 -23.25 -4.16 -14.08
CA GLU A 2 -21.80 -3.93 -14.15
C GLU A 2 -21.26 -4.16 -12.73
N GLU A 3 -20.35 -5.11 -12.56
CA GLU A 3 -19.58 -5.21 -11.32
C GLU A 3 -18.78 -3.92 -11.20
N GLU A 4 -18.98 -3.15 -10.12
CA GLU A 4 -18.10 -2.03 -9.81
C GLU A 4 -16.65 -2.57 -9.73
N PRO A 5 -15.66 -1.90 -10.34
CA PRO A 5 -14.28 -2.36 -10.29
C PRO A 5 -13.89 -2.53 -8.82
N ARG A 6 -13.32 -3.69 -8.49
CA ARG A 6 -13.04 -4.10 -7.13
C ARG A 6 -11.77 -3.43 -6.62
N MET A 7 -11.84 -2.11 -6.46
CA MET A 7 -10.67 -1.32 -6.11
C MET A 7 -10.22 -1.60 -4.68
N THR A 8 -8.91 -1.73 -4.49
CA THR A 8 -8.26 -1.68 -3.19
C THR A 8 -7.56 -0.34 -3.00
N ARG A 9 -7.64 0.23 -1.81
CA ARG A 9 -7.03 1.52 -1.48
C ARG A 9 -6.45 1.50 -0.07
N LEU A 10 -5.14 1.64 0.03
CA LEU A 10 -4.43 1.77 1.30
C LEU A 10 -3.93 3.21 1.47
N THR A 11 -4.57 3.97 2.34
CA THR A 11 -4.12 5.32 2.71
C THR A 11 -3.02 5.21 3.77
N ILE A 12 -1.82 5.70 3.45
CA ILE A 12 -0.63 5.53 4.28
C ILE A 12 -0.70 6.45 5.51
N GLU A 13 -0.64 5.88 6.70
CA GLU A 13 -0.57 6.60 7.98
C GLU A 13 0.85 6.61 8.55
N ARG A 14 1.68 5.61 8.21
CA ARG A 14 3.04 5.48 8.72
C ARG A 14 3.92 4.69 7.77
N VAL A 15 5.18 5.10 7.66
CA VAL A 15 6.22 4.37 6.91
C VAL A 15 7.39 4.04 7.81
N HIS A 16 7.86 2.80 7.75
CA HIS A 16 8.99 2.28 8.50
C HIS A 16 10.01 1.66 7.54
N ARG A 17 11.25 2.17 7.62
CA ARG A 17 12.40 1.64 6.89
C ARG A 17 13.25 0.83 7.87
N LEU A 18 13.45 -0.46 7.59
CA LEU A 18 14.34 -1.31 8.37
C LEU A 18 15.67 -1.45 7.63
N SER A 19 16.79 -1.13 8.28
CA SER A 19 18.12 -1.21 7.66
C SER A 19 18.52 -2.62 7.19
N SER A 20 17.86 -3.66 7.72
CA SER A 20 18.11 -5.06 7.39
C SER A 20 17.23 -5.60 6.26
N ARG A 21 16.31 -4.79 5.71
CA ARG A 21 15.37 -5.23 4.66
C ARG A 21 15.36 -4.23 3.50
N PRO A 22 15.28 -4.70 2.24
CA PRO A 22 15.19 -3.82 1.09
C PRO A 22 13.79 -3.20 0.89
N TRP A 23 12.80 -3.59 1.71
CA TRP A 23 11.40 -3.18 1.56
C TRP A 23 10.99 -2.12 2.58
N LEU A 24 9.95 -1.37 2.24
CA LEU A 24 9.31 -0.41 3.13
C LEU A 24 8.13 -1.08 3.85
N PHE A 25 8.01 -0.88 5.15
CA PHE A 25 6.82 -1.28 5.90
C PHE A 25 5.87 -0.09 5.96
N VAL A 26 4.67 -0.29 5.45
CA VAL A 26 3.65 0.74 5.29
C VAL A 26 2.44 0.33 6.11
N THR A 27 2.07 1.15 7.08
CA THR A 27 0.84 0.99 7.87
C THR A 27 -0.17 2.03 7.44
N GLY A 28 -1.41 1.62 7.22
CA GLY A 28 -2.46 2.52 6.75
C GLY A 28 -3.87 1.99 6.96
N HIS A 29 -4.83 2.78 6.50
CA HIS A 29 -6.24 2.42 6.45
C HIS A 29 -6.57 1.77 5.10
N LEU A 30 -7.05 0.53 5.13
CA LEU A 30 -7.41 -0.24 3.94
C LEU A 30 -8.91 -0.12 3.67
N GLU A 31 -9.26 0.27 2.45
CA GLU A 31 -10.62 0.33 1.92
C GLU A 31 -10.72 -0.59 0.70
N GLY A 32 -11.90 -1.19 0.50
CA GLY A 32 -12.16 -2.08 -0.61
C GLY A 32 -11.62 -3.50 -0.39
N GLU A 33 -11.00 -4.08 -1.42
CA GLU A 33 -10.53 -5.47 -1.35
C GLU A 33 -9.31 -5.66 -0.44
N ALA A 34 -9.21 -6.86 0.12
CA ALA A 34 -8.04 -7.29 0.87
C ALA A 34 -6.82 -7.43 -0.04
N LEU A 35 -5.69 -6.89 0.40
CA LEU A 35 -4.41 -7.04 -0.27
C LEU A 35 -3.92 -8.48 -0.25
N ARG A 36 -3.14 -8.86 -1.26
CA ARG A 36 -2.44 -10.14 -1.37
C ARG A 36 -0.96 -9.90 -1.65
N ILE A 37 -0.14 -10.87 -1.26
CA ILE A 37 1.28 -10.86 -1.60
C ILE A 37 1.41 -11.05 -3.11
N GLY A 38 2.20 -10.18 -3.74
CA GLY A 38 2.38 -10.12 -5.19
C GLY A 38 1.52 -9.07 -5.89
N ASP A 39 0.56 -8.45 -5.20
CA ASP A 39 -0.23 -7.36 -5.79
C ASP A 39 0.67 -6.20 -6.19
N GLU A 40 0.46 -5.69 -7.40
CA GLU A 40 1.09 -4.48 -7.91
C GLU A 40 0.13 -3.30 -7.72
N LEU A 41 0.55 -2.34 -6.91
CA LEU A 41 -0.25 -1.17 -6.56
C LEU A 41 0.39 0.08 -7.15
N THR A 42 -0.42 1.02 -7.61
CA THR A 42 0.03 2.35 -7.99
C THR A 42 0.19 3.21 -6.75
N VAL A 43 1.34 3.88 -6.63
CA VAL A 43 1.61 4.89 -5.60
C VAL A 43 1.06 6.23 -6.07
N LEU A 44 0.09 6.78 -5.34
CA LEU A 44 -0.50 8.09 -5.59
C LEU A 44 0.00 9.09 -4.53
N ASP A 45 0.76 10.11 -4.94
CA ASP A 45 1.18 11.22 -4.08
C ASP A 45 0.35 12.46 -4.41
N GLY A 46 -0.47 12.92 -3.48
CA GLY A 46 -1.43 14.00 -3.74
C GLY A 46 -2.44 13.68 -4.86
N GLY A 47 -2.73 12.38 -5.10
CA GLY A 47 -3.60 11.91 -6.17
C GLY A 47 -2.93 11.72 -7.54
N VAL A 48 -1.63 12.04 -7.66
CA VAL A 48 -0.87 11.87 -8.90
C VAL A 48 -0.11 10.54 -8.87
N PRO A 49 -0.25 9.68 -9.88
CA PRO A 49 0.57 8.47 -10.01
C PRO A 49 2.05 8.81 -10.05
N SER A 50 2.80 8.19 -9.14
CA SER A 50 4.24 8.42 -8.97
C SER A 50 5.08 7.19 -9.34
N GLY A 51 4.54 5.99 -9.20
CA GLY A 51 5.20 4.73 -9.56
C GLY A 51 4.42 3.50 -9.10
N LEU A 52 5.07 2.34 -9.14
CA LEU A 52 4.49 1.07 -8.70
C LEU A 52 5.12 0.57 -7.40
N ALA A 53 4.33 -0.15 -6.62
CA ALA A 53 4.75 -0.81 -5.39
C ALA A 53 4.20 -2.24 -5.38
N VAL A 54 5.07 -3.22 -5.15
CA VAL A 54 4.70 -4.64 -5.09
C VAL A 54 4.58 -5.07 -3.63
N VAL A 55 3.46 -5.67 -3.26
CA VAL A 55 3.27 -6.22 -1.91
C VAL A 55 4.15 -7.46 -1.73
N ARG A 56 5.07 -7.42 -0.77
CA ARG A 56 6.00 -8.52 -0.46
C ARG A 56 5.61 -9.32 0.76
N SER A 57 4.93 -8.68 1.71
CA SER A 57 4.44 -9.31 2.93
C SER A 57 3.23 -8.55 3.45
N ILE A 58 2.37 -9.26 4.20
CA ILE A 58 1.22 -8.68 4.89
C ILE A 58 1.36 -9.06 6.37
N GLU A 59 1.67 -8.07 7.19
CA GLU A 59 1.71 -8.20 8.65
C GLU A 59 0.41 -7.63 9.22
N LEU A 60 -0.70 -8.34 9.05
CA LEU A 60 -1.98 -7.89 9.60
C LEU A 60 -1.96 -7.95 11.14
N HIS A 61 -1.97 -6.79 11.81
CA HIS A 61 -2.41 -6.64 13.22
C HIS A 61 -2.74 -5.16 13.57
N ALA A 62 -4.05 -4.84 13.68
CA ALA A 62 -4.71 -4.03 14.75
C ALA A 62 -6.03 -3.40 14.25
N ALA A 63 -7.16 -3.67 14.92
CA ALA A 63 -8.51 -3.14 14.61
C ALA A 63 -9.03 -3.46 13.19
N SER A 64 -10.34 -3.46 13.00
CA SER A 64 -10.93 -3.61 11.66
C SER A 64 -10.45 -2.46 10.78
N SER A 65 -9.79 -2.79 9.67
CA SER A 65 -9.28 -1.92 8.59
C SER A 65 -7.90 -1.25 8.71
N LYS A 66 -7.14 -1.38 9.81
CA LYS A 66 -5.70 -1.05 9.73
C LYS A 66 -4.89 -2.22 9.21
N THR A 67 -4.05 -1.94 8.23
CA THR A 67 -3.22 -2.93 7.55
C THR A 67 -1.77 -2.46 7.52
N THR A 68 -0.85 -3.37 7.84
CA THR A 68 0.58 -3.17 7.61
C THR A 68 1.05 -4.13 6.52
N VAL A 69 1.70 -3.60 5.49
CA VAL A 69 2.30 -4.37 4.40
C VAL A 69 3.77 -3.99 4.22
N ALA A 70 4.58 -4.96 3.81
CA ALA A 70 5.89 -4.66 3.27
C ALA A 70 5.75 -4.48 1.75
N VAL A 71 6.27 -3.39 1.22
CA VAL A 71 6.24 -3.08 -0.21
C VAL A 71 7.63 -2.88 -0.78
N ASP A 72 7.80 -3.35 -2.00
CA ASP A 72 8.99 -3.14 -2.82
C ASP A 72 8.66 -2.11 -3.91
N THR A 73 9.48 -1.08 -4.04
CA THR A 73 9.21 0.06 -4.92
C THR A 73 10.49 0.82 -5.22
N ASP A 74 10.57 1.39 -6.41
CA ASP A 74 11.64 2.29 -6.84
C ASP A 74 11.36 3.76 -6.49
N VAL A 75 10.11 4.10 -6.15
CA VAL A 75 9.66 5.47 -5.80
C VAL A 75 9.56 5.68 -4.29
N VAL A 76 10.65 5.33 -3.59
CA VAL A 76 10.75 5.27 -2.13
C VAL A 76 10.39 6.59 -1.41
N ASP A 77 10.58 7.74 -2.07
CA ASP A 77 10.25 9.07 -1.50
C ASP A 77 8.77 9.46 -1.69
N SER A 78 8.08 8.85 -2.65
CA SER A 78 6.63 9.02 -2.86
C SER A 78 5.80 8.17 -1.90
N VAL A 79 6.39 7.13 -1.31
CA VAL A 79 5.77 6.31 -0.25
C VAL A 79 5.97 7.01 1.10
N ARG A 80 5.00 7.83 1.48
CA ARG A 80 5.00 8.65 2.71
C ARG A 80 3.60 8.79 3.30
N GLU A 81 3.52 9.32 4.51
CA GLU A 81 2.23 9.59 5.17
C GLU A 81 1.33 10.48 4.30
N GLY A 82 0.06 10.10 4.16
CA GLY A 82 -0.93 10.75 3.30
C GLY A 82 -0.95 10.30 1.83
N ALA A 83 0.10 9.62 1.35
CA ALA A 83 0.07 8.97 0.03
C ALA A 83 -0.85 7.75 0.05
N VAL A 84 -1.18 7.23 -1.14
CA VAL A 84 -2.11 6.11 -1.30
C VAL A 84 -1.51 5.03 -2.17
N LEU A 85 -1.67 3.77 -1.79
CA LEU A 85 -1.46 2.62 -2.67
C LEU A 85 -2.82 2.17 -3.20
N ALA A 86 -2.98 2.09 -4.52
CA ALA A 86 -4.25 1.72 -5.16
C ALA A 86 -4.05 0.62 -6.19
N GLY A 87 -4.98 -0.33 -6.23
CA GLY A 87 -5.01 -1.44 -7.20
C GLY A 87 -6.43 -1.78 -7.64
N GLU A 88 -6.53 -2.54 -8.72
CA GLU A 88 -7.78 -3.10 -9.27
C GLU A 88 -7.95 -4.59 -8.93
#